data_AF-A0A1X0SBB3-F1
#
_entry.id   AF-A0A1X0SBB3-F1
#
_cell.length_a   1.000
_cell.length_b   1.000
_cell.length_c   1.000
_cell.angle_alpha   90.00
_cell.angle_beta   90.00
_cell.angle_gamma   90.00
#
_symmetry.space_group_name_H-M   'P 1'
#
loop_
_entity.id
_entity.type
_entity.pdbx_description
1 polymer ?
#
loop_
_entity_poly.entity_id
_entity_poly.type
_entity_poly.pdbx_seq_one_letter_code
_entity_poly.pdbx_strand_id
1 'polypeptide(L)' 'MIKKSTIVLASGLVWLRWFIASLSGYIHPDEFFQNPEITSSLIFGIQAFTPWEYQPQNAARSIVAP' A
#
# COMPACT_ATOMS: atom_id res chain seq x y z
N MET A 1 -26.90 32.61 7.22
CA MET A 1 -27.72 31.37 7.21
C MET A 1 -27.09 30.40 6.23
N ILE A 2 -26.73 29.18 6.65
CA ILE A 2 -26.08 28.20 5.76
C ILE A 2 -27.15 27.61 4.84
N LYS A 3 -26.85 27.52 3.53
CA LYS A 3 -27.78 26.95 2.55
C LYS A 3 -27.88 25.43 2.75
N LYS A 4 -29.10 24.87 2.63
CA LYS A 4 -29.34 23.42 2.68
C LYS A 4 -28.44 22.65 1.70
N SER A 5 -28.18 23.22 0.52
CA SER A 5 -27.27 22.64 -0.48
C SER A 5 -25.84 22.50 0.04
N THR A 6 -25.34 23.48 0.82
CA THR A 6 -24.02 23.43 1.43
C THR A 6 -23.92 22.30 2.46
N ILE A 7 -24.97 22.08 3.26
CA ILE A 7 -25.03 20.99 4.24
C ILE A 7 -25.03 19.63 3.54
N VAL A 8 -25.86 19.46 2.51
CA VAL A 8 -25.93 18.21 1.74
C VAL A 8 -24.58 17.89 1.09
N LEU A 9 -23.95 18.89 0.47
CA LEU A 9 -22.63 18.71 -0.14
C LEU A 9 -21.57 18.35 0.89
N ALA A 10 -21.51 19.07 2.02
CA ALA A 10 -20.54 18.82 3.08
C ALA A 10 -20.70 17.40 3.66
N SER A 11 -21.93 16.98 3.95
CA SER A 11 -22.21 15.63 4.43
C SER A 11 -21.80 14.57 3.40
N GLY A 12 -22.09 14.79 2.12
CA GLY A 12 -21.68 13.88 1.05
C GLY A 12 -20.16 13.72 0.95
N LEU A 13 -19.40 14.82 1.05
CA LEU A 13 -17.93 14.78 1.03
C LEU A 13 -17.34 14.08 2.25
N VAL A 14 -17.94 14.25 3.43
CA VAL A 14 -17.52 13.55 4.65
C VAL A 14 -17.70 12.04 4.50
N TRP A 15 -18.85 11.61 3.97
CA TRP A 15 -19.11 10.19 3.71
C TRP A 15 -18.20 9.61 2.62
N LEU A 16 -17.96 10.36 1.54
CA LEU A 16 -17.02 9.95 0.50
C LEU A 16 -15.61 9.76 1.06
N ARG A 17 -15.14 10.70 1.91
CA ARG A 17 -13.85 10.58 2.57
C ARG A 17 -13.76 9.34 3.46
N TRP A 18 -14.81 9.09 4.26
CA TRP A 18 -14.88 7.89 5.11
C TRP A 18 -14.83 6.61 4.30
N PHE A 19 -15.58 6.54 3.20
CA PHE A 19 -15.58 5.40 2.29
C PHE A 19 -14.18 5.14 1.72
N ILE A 20 -13.54 6.17 1.14
CA ILE A 20 -12.19 6.03 0.56
C ILE A 20 -11.16 5.62 1.64
N ALA A 21 -11.23 6.21 2.83
CA ALA A 21 -10.32 5.88 3.93
C ALA A 21 -10.50 4.44 4.46
N SER A 22 -11.69 3.85 4.27
CA SER A 22 -11.96 2.45 4.65
C SER A 22 -11.53 1.43 3.59
N LEU A 23 -11.23 1.87 2.37
CA LEU A 23 -10.67 0.99 1.35
C LEU A 23 -9.25 0.59 1.76
N SER A 24 -8.85 -0.62 1.41
CA SER A 24 -7.46 -1.06 1.54
C SER A 24 -6.58 -0.18 0.66
N GLY A 25 -5.95 0.82 1.26
CA GLY A 25 -4.91 1.61 0.63
C GLY A 25 -3.66 0.76 0.46
N TYR A 26 -3.05 0.82 -0.72
CA TYR A 26 -1.67 0.36 -0.87
C TYR A 26 -0.79 1.32 -0.07
N ILE A 27 -0.41 0.92 1.14
CA ILE A 27 0.64 1.61 1.89
C ILE A 27 1.91 1.34 1.10
N HIS A 28 2.36 2.30 0.30
CA HIS A 28 3.61 2.16 -0.44
C HIS A 28 4.72 1.95 0.60
N PRO A 29 5.27 0.74 0.67
CA PRO A 29 6.27 0.44 1.66
C PRO A 29 7.61 1.01 1.19
N ASP A 30 8.33 1.63 2.13
CA ASP A 30 9.63 2.22 1.88
C ASP A 30 10.54 1.20 1.18
N GLU A 31 11.00 1.56 -0.02
CA GLU A 31 11.76 0.67 -0.89
C GLU A 31 13.06 0.19 -0.24
N PHE A 32 13.62 0.97 0.68
CA PHE A 32 14.93 0.72 1.28
C PHE A 32 14.94 -0.46 2.24
N PHE A 33 13.80 -0.82 2.83
CA PHE A 33 13.75 -1.80 3.92
C PHE A 33 13.01 -3.10 3.59
N GLN A 34 12.53 -3.25 2.36
CA GLN A 34 11.72 -4.40 1.99
C GLN A 34 12.50 -5.58 1.39
N ASN A 35 13.64 -5.31 0.77
CA ASN A 35 14.43 -6.36 0.16
C ASN A 35 15.00 -7.40 1.18
N PRO A 36 15.43 -7.05 2.42
CA PRO A 36 16.15 -8.00 3.26
C PRO A 36 15.31 -9.20 3.69
N GLU A 37 13.99 -9.04 3.88
CA GLU A 37 13.09 -10.15 4.20
C GLU A 37 13.14 -11.23 3.11
N ILE A 38 13.01 -10.82 1.85
CA ILE A 38 13.02 -11.72 0.69
C ILE A 38 14.42 -12.29 0.46
N THR A 39 15.47 -11.46 0.57
CA THR A 39 16.85 -11.90 0.48
C THR A 39 17.17 -12.96 1.54
N SER A 40 16.67 -12.79 2.77
CA SER A 40 16.89 -13.74 3.86
C SER A 40 16.27 -15.11 3.58
N SER A 41 15.15 -15.14 2.86
CA SER A 41 14.53 -16.39 2.41
C SER A 41 15.41 -17.13 1.42
N LEU A 42 16.02 -16.41 0.49
CA LEU A 42 16.90 -16.99 -0.53
C LEU A 42 18.24 -17.47 0.03
N ILE A 43 18.84 -16.72 0.97
CA ILE A 43 20.17 -17.03 1.52
C ILE A 43 20.09 -18.02 2.67
N PHE A 44 19.15 -17.82 3.60
CA PHE A 44 19.09 -18.56 4.86
C PHE A 44 17.95 -19.60 4.90
N GLY A 45 17.11 -19.67 3.86
CA GLY A 45 15.96 -20.58 3.84
C GLY A 45 14.86 -20.21 4.84
N ILE A 46 14.85 -18.96 5.34
CA ILE A 46 13.82 -18.47 6.25
C ILE A 46 12.50 -18.31 5.48
N GLN A 47 11.39 -18.75 6.06
CA GLN A 47 10.10 -18.56 5.44
C GLN A 47 9.74 -17.06 5.41
N ALA A 48 9.53 -16.53 4.22
CA ALA A 48 9.08 -15.16 3.98
C ALA A 48 7.95 -15.14 2.94
N PHE A 49 7.14 -14.08 2.95
CA PHE A 49 6.19 -13.83 1.86
C PHE A 49 6.90 -13.05 0.74
N THR A 50 6.80 -13.51 -0.51
CA THR A 50 7.31 -12.78 -1.67
C THR A 50 6.17 -12.03 -2.36
N PRO A 51 6.08 -10.69 -2.22
CA PRO A 51 5.08 -9.88 -2.89
C PRO A 51 5.24 -9.95 -4.42
N TRP A 52 4.17 -9.59 -5.14
CA TRP A 52 4.15 -9.64 -6.60
C TRP A 52 5.24 -8.75 -7.22
N GLU A 53 5.62 -7.66 -6.55
CA GLU A 53 6.67 -6.72 -6.98
C GLU A 53 8.06 -7.37 -7.10
N TYR A 54 8.27 -8.48 -6.40
CA TYR A 54 9.52 -9.25 -6.38
C TYR A 54 9.40 -10.58 -7.15
N GLN A 55 8.23 -10.88 -7.71
CA GLN A 55 8.03 -12.08 -8.53
C GLN A 55 8.66 -11.90 -9.92
N PRO A 56 9.38 -12.89 -10.45
CA PRO A 56 10.10 -12.76 -11.73
C PRO A 56 9.22 -12.36 -12.92
N GLN A 57 7.93 -12.67 -12.87
CA GLN A 57 6.98 -12.40 -13.95
C GLN A 57 6.64 -10.91 -14.09
N ASN A 58 6.70 -10.15 -12.98
CA ASN A 58 6.33 -8.74 -12.91
C ASN A 58 7.28 -7.96 -11.99
N ALA A 59 8.58 -8.25 -12.07
CA ALA A 59 9.57 -7.68 -11.16
C ALA A 59 9.64 -6.14 -11.30
N ALA A 60 9.17 -5.45 -10.27
CA ALA A 60 9.20 -4.00 -10.14
C ALA A 60 10.21 -3.54 -9.08
N ARG A 61 10.70 -4.45 -8.23
CA ARG A 61 11.66 -4.19 -7.15
C ARG A 61 12.86 -5.14 -7.21
N SER A 62 14.00 -4.70 -6.68
CA SER A 62 15.24 -5.48 -6.58
C SER A 62 15.30 -6.25 -5.25
N ILE A 63 15.67 -7.53 -5.32
CA ILE A 63 16.01 -8.34 -4.13
C ILE A 63 17.38 -8.00 -3.53
N VAL A 64 18.19 -7.21 -4.23
CA VAL A 64 19.51 -6.75 -3.77
C VAL A 64 19.35 -5.35 -3.20
N ALA A 65 19.88 -5.11 -2.00
CA ALA A 65 19.93 -3.79 -1.38
C ALA A 65 20.79 -2.84 -2.24
N PRO A 66 20.49 -1.53 -2.29
CA PRO A 66 21.41 -0.54 -2.84
C PRO A 66 22.76 -0.51 -2.10
#